data_AF-A0AAU5JLI1-F1
#
_entry.id   AF-A0AAU5JLI1-F1
#
_cell.length_a   1.000
_cell.length_b   1.000
_cell.length_c   1.000
_cell.angle_alpha   90.00
_cell.angle_beta   90.00
_cell.angle_gamma   90.00
#
_symmetry.space_group_name_H-M   'P 1'
#
loop_
_entity.id
_entity.type
_entity.pdbx_description
1 polymer ?
#
loop_
_entity_poly.entity_id
_entity_poly.type
_entity_poly.pdbx_seq_one_letter_code
_entity_poly.pdbx_strand_id
1 'polypeptide(L)'
;MSVETLTTVGPELLELVPGLQFDHEELAKAYQQYIERVPMPASGKEEDRLRRLGLTHRVGAEDPWRDAGNGQYDQETGEKNFEEAEFSVFNEELEDTYFHEIYKSLPFRPGRMRLVTLHPGEIYHMHTDHSRVAHMSIQTNEDCRLLFRTGHTYHVPTDGRIHILNTKLHHSAYNAGGSDRVHLTMTLAD
;
A
#
# COMPACT_ATOMS: atom_id res chain seq x y z
N MET A 1 29.93 -16.81 8.11
CA MET A 1 28.78 -17.74 8.19
C MET A 1 27.62 -17.05 7.53
N SER A 2 27.22 -17.49 6.33
CA SER A 2 26.05 -16.96 5.63
C SER A 2 24.82 -17.32 6.46
N VAL A 3 24.20 -16.32 7.06
CA VAL A 3 22.87 -16.49 7.64
C VAL A 3 21.97 -16.78 6.45
N GLU A 4 21.52 -18.02 6.31
CA GLU A 4 20.37 -18.34 5.48
C GLU A 4 19.21 -17.55 6.07
N THR A 5 18.97 -16.35 5.53
CA THR A 5 17.77 -15.59 5.82
C THR A 5 16.61 -16.45 5.34
N LEU A 6 15.85 -17.01 6.28
CA LEU A 6 14.60 -17.74 6.06
C LEU A 6 13.68 -16.90 5.15
N THR A 7 13.81 -17.06 3.84
CA THR A 7 13.10 -16.28 2.80
C THR A 7 12.37 -17.19 1.84
N THR A 8 11.89 -18.33 2.32
CA THR A 8 10.85 -19.09 1.63
C THR A 8 9.52 -18.82 2.31
N VAL A 9 9.05 -17.58 2.16
CA VAL A 9 7.61 -17.32 2.22
C VAL A 9 7.05 -18.03 0.98
N GLY A 10 6.27 -19.09 1.19
CA GLY A 10 5.77 -19.92 0.10
C GLY A 10 4.85 -19.14 -0.84
N PRO A 11 4.63 -19.64 -2.07
CA PRO A 11 3.77 -18.99 -3.07
C PRO A 11 2.32 -18.77 -2.59
N GLU A 12 1.88 -19.51 -1.58
CA GLU A 12 0.58 -19.35 -0.92
C GLU A 12 0.47 -18.07 -0.07
N LEU A 13 1.59 -17.52 0.36
CA LEU A 13 1.67 -16.33 1.21
C LEU A 13 2.07 -15.08 0.40
N LEU A 14 3.01 -15.22 -0.52
CA LEU A 14 3.56 -14.12 -1.30
C LEU A 14 3.97 -14.55 -2.71
N GLU A 15 3.69 -13.70 -3.69
CA GLU A 15 4.19 -13.83 -5.05
C GLU A 15 4.82 -12.53 -5.54
N LEU A 16 5.89 -12.64 -6.34
CA LEU A 16 6.46 -11.52 -7.06
C LEU A 16 5.87 -11.46 -8.46
N VAL A 17 5.48 -10.27 -8.90
CA VAL A 17 5.05 -10.08 -10.28
C VAL A 17 6.26 -10.25 -11.21
N PRO A 18 6.26 -11.24 -12.12
CA PRO A 18 7.42 -11.52 -12.96
C PRO A 18 7.59 -10.46 -14.05
N GLY A 19 8.84 -10.14 -14.39
CA GLY A 19 9.18 -9.30 -15.53
C GLY A 19 8.89 -7.81 -15.37
N LEU A 20 8.39 -7.37 -14.20
CA LEU A 20 8.24 -5.96 -13.86
C LEU A 20 9.23 -5.54 -12.77
N GLN A 21 10.02 -4.53 -13.09
CA GLN A 21 10.93 -3.89 -12.16
C GLN A 21 10.93 -2.38 -12.47
N PHE A 22 10.60 -1.59 -11.45
CA PHE A 22 10.50 -0.15 -11.53
C PHE A 22 11.73 0.50 -10.91
N ASP A 23 12.03 1.73 -11.35
CA ASP A 23 13.13 2.50 -10.79
C ASP A 23 12.74 3.05 -9.41
N HIS A 24 13.55 2.73 -8.40
CA HIS A 24 13.27 3.15 -7.03
C HIS A 24 13.46 4.66 -6.83
N GLU A 25 14.41 5.29 -7.53
CA GLU A 25 14.64 6.73 -7.44
C GLU A 25 13.48 7.50 -8.06
N GLU A 26 12.94 7.05 -9.20
CA GLU A 26 11.74 7.65 -9.80
C GLU A 26 10.50 7.46 -8.91
N LEU A 27 10.36 6.30 -8.27
CA LEU A 27 9.30 6.07 -7.27
C LEU A 27 9.41 7.02 -6.07
N ALA A 28 10.63 7.24 -5.57
CA ALA A 28 10.88 8.20 -4.49
C ALA A 28 10.61 9.65 -4.93
N LYS A 29 10.95 10.02 -6.16
CA LYS A 29 10.61 11.34 -6.74
C LYS A 29 9.11 11.53 -6.84
N ALA A 30 8.37 10.54 -7.35
CA ALA A 30 6.91 10.59 -7.42
C ALA A 30 6.26 10.73 -6.04
N TYR A 31 6.83 10.08 -5.01
CA TYR A 31 6.40 10.29 -3.64
C TYR A 31 6.60 11.73 -3.18
N GLN A 32 7.74 12.37 -3.47
CA GLN A 32 7.92 13.79 -3.12
C GLN A 32 6.92 14.69 -3.86
N GLN A 33 6.69 14.46 -5.15
CA GLN A 33 5.68 15.19 -5.93
C GLN A 33 4.28 15.03 -5.32
N TYR A 34 3.93 13.84 -4.83
CA TYR A 34 2.67 13.61 -4.11
C TYR A 34 2.58 14.48 -2.85
N ILE A 35 3.63 14.49 -2.02
CA ILE A 35 3.65 15.25 -0.76
C ILE A 35 3.56 16.76 -0.99
N GLU A 36 4.14 17.25 -2.08
CA GLU A 36 4.05 18.66 -2.48
C GLU A 36 2.63 19.05 -2.90
N ARG A 37 1.91 18.13 -3.56
CA ARG A 37 0.58 18.39 -4.15
C ARG A 37 -0.59 18.08 -3.23
N VAL A 38 -0.43 17.13 -2.29
CA VAL A 38 -1.54 16.71 -1.43
C VAL A 38 -2.09 17.90 -0.63
N PRO A 39 -3.38 18.21 -0.78
CA PRO A 39 -3.98 19.37 -0.14
C PRO A 39 -4.12 19.16 1.37
N MET A 40 -4.23 20.26 2.10
CA MET A 40 -4.57 20.22 3.53
C MET A 40 -5.89 19.47 3.74
N PRO A 41 -5.98 18.64 4.79
CA PRO A 41 -7.22 17.95 5.11
C PRO A 41 -8.26 18.96 5.61
N ALA A 42 -9.54 18.58 5.58
CA ALA A 42 -10.63 19.43 6.10
C ALA A 42 -10.46 19.79 7.59
N SER A 43 -9.70 19.00 8.37
CA SER A 43 -9.35 19.32 9.76
C SER A 43 -8.40 20.51 9.89
N GLY A 44 -7.70 20.89 8.81
CA GLY A 44 -6.69 21.94 8.79
C GLY A 44 -5.39 21.60 9.52
N LYS A 45 -5.25 20.38 10.04
CA LYS A 45 -4.07 19.96 10.79
C LYS A 45 -3.05 19.25 9.91
N GLU A 46 -1.78 19.64 10.02
CA GLU A 46 -0.68 19.03 9.25
C GLU A 46 -0.53 17.53 9.56
N GLU A 47 -0.75 17.12 10.81
CA GLU A 47 -0.69 15.71 11.24
C GLU A 47 -1.69 14.79 10.55
N ASP A 48 -2.81 15.35 10.06
CA ASP A 48 -3.84 14.61 9.33
C ASP A 48 -3.63 14.65 7.82
N ARG A 49 -2.69 15.49 7.34
CA ARG A 49 -2.48 15.73 5.92
C ARG A 49 -2.04 14.47 5.19
N LEU A 50 -1.14 13.71 5.82
CA LEU A 50 -0.54 12.50 5.25
C LEU A 50 -1.26 11.21 5.63
N ARG A 51 -2.49 11.32 6.13
CA ARG A 51 -3.34 10.16 6.41
C ARG A 51 -4.25 9.91 5.22
N ARG A 52 -4.57 8.63 4.97
CA ARG A 52 -5.61 8.22 4.01
C ARG A 52 -5.27 8.58 2.55
N LEU A 53 -4.00 8.47 2.17
CA LEU A 53 -3.44 8.98 0.91
C LEU A 53 -3.76 8.10 -0.32
N GLY A 54 -4.81 8.44 -1.06
CA GLY A 54 -5.25 7.73 -2.27
C GLY A 54 -4.59 8.21 -3.56
N LEU A 55 -4.26 7.26 -4.43
CA LEU A 55 -3.87 7.49 -5.82
C LEU A 55 -5.01 7.15 -6.80
N THR A 56 -5.92 6.28 -6.38
CA THR A 56 -7.17 5.98 -7.09
C THR A 56 -8.36 6.39 -6.25
N HIS A 57 -9.46 6.76 -6.89
CA HIS A 57 -10.72 7.10 -6.24
C HIS A 57 -11.92 6.57 -7.03
N ARG A 58 -13.09 6.62 -6.40
CA ARG A 58 -14.37 6.30 -7.04
C ARG A 58 -14.82 7.43 -7.95
N VAL A 59 -15.63 7.09 -8.94
CA VAL A 59 -16.26 8.08 -9.84
C VAL A 59 -17.09 9.05 -9.00
N GLY A 60 -16.85 10.35 -9.15
CA GLY A 60 -17.58 11.40 -8.42
C GLY A 60 -17.16 11.56 -6.96
N ALA A 61 -16.01 11.05 -6.54
CA ALA A 61 -15.48 11.27 -5.20
C ALA A 61 -15.32 12.78 -4.89
N GLU A 62 -15.83 13.22 -3.74
CA GLU A 62 -15.71 14.62 -3.29
C GLU A 62 -14.27 15.01 -2.94
N ASP A 63 -13.50 14.07 -2.37
CA ASP A 63 -12.07 14.22 -2.10
C ASP A 63 -11.29 13.04 -2.73
N PRO A 64 -10.85 13.18 -4.00
CA PRO A 64 -10.05 12.18 -4.71
C PRO A 64 -8.80 11.72 -3.95
N TRP A 65 -8.21 12.59 -3.11
CA TRP A 65 -6.99 12.29 -2.36
C TRP A 65 -7.23 11.39 -1.16
N ARG A 66 -8.47 11.27 -0.67
CA ARG A 66 -8.80 10.57 0.59
C ARG A 66 -9.83 9.47 0.47
N ASP A 67 -10.46 9.34 -0.70
CA ASP A 67 -11.50 8.34 -0.94
C ASP A 67 -11.02 6.89 -0.66
N ALA A 68 -9.81 6.55 -1.10
CA ALA A 68 -9.20 5.22 -0.87
C ALA A 68 -8.67 4.98 0.56
N GLY A 69 -8.82 5.96 1.45
CA GLY A 69 -8.31 5.88 2.82
C GLY A 69 -9.22 5.14 3.81
N ASN A 70 -10.48 4.88 3.45
CA ASN A 70 -11.45 4.28 4.34
C ASN A 70 -11.36 2.74 4.37
N GLY A 71 -11.87 2.13 5.43
CA GLY A 71 -12.00 0.67 5.54
C GLY A 71 -13.12 0.13 4.65
N GLN A 72 -12.93 -1.08 4.09
CA GLN A 72 -13.92 -1.72 3.22
C GLN A 72 -15.20 -2.10 3.95
N TYR A 73 -15.08 -2.35 5.26
CA TYR A 73 -16.20 -2.67 6.12
C TYR A 73 -16.29 -1.65 7.24
N ASP A 74 -17.51 -1.22 7.51
CA ASP A 74 -17.82 -0.47 8.71
C ASP A 74 -17.57 -1.35 9.93
N GLN A 75 -16.82 -0.82 10.91
CA GLN A 75 -16.34 -1.60 12.05
C GLN A 75 -17.42 -1.83 13.12
N GLU A 76 -18.49 -1.03 13.11
CA GLU A 76 -19.57 -1.13 14.10
C GLU A 76 -20.69 -2.05 13.60
N THR A 77 -21.08 -1.89 12.34
CA THR A 77 -22.21 -2.59 11.71
C THR A 77 -21.78 -3.83 10.93
N GLY A 78 -20.51 -3.88 10.47
CA GLY A 78 -20.01 -4.92 9.58
C GLY A 78 -20.49 -4.79 8.13
N GLU A 79 -21.20 -3.72 7.79
CA GLU A 79 -21.67 -3.48 6.43
C GLU A 79 -20.51 -3.17 5.48
N LYS A 80 -20.61 -3.65 4.24
CA LYS A 80 -19.60 -3.41 3.20
C LYS A 80 -19.83 -2.02 2.61
N ASN A 81 -18.82 -1.15 2.74
CA ASN A 81 -18.87 0.24 2.29
C ASN A 81 -18.68 0.38 0.78
N PHE A 82 -17.88 -0.52 0.18
CA PHE A 82 -17.53 -0.47 -1.23
C PHE A 82 -16.98 -1.81 -1.76
N GLU A 83 -17.04 -1.96 -3.07
CA GLU A 83 -16.27 -2.89 -3.87
C GLU A 83 -14.95 -2.27 -4.30
N GLU A 84 -13.88 -3.06 -4.32
CA GLU A 84 -12.56 -2.58 -4.77
C GLU A 84 -12.59 -2.08 -6.22
N ALA A 85 -13.42 -2.70 -7.06
CA ALA A 85 -13.61 -2.30 -8.46
C ALA A 85 -14.17 -0.89 -8.64
N GLU A 86 -14.79 -0.28 -7.62
CA GLU A 86 -15.30 1.09 -7.69
C GLU A 86 -14.18 2.12 -7.79
N PHE A 87 -13.00 1.84 -7.24
CA PHE A 87 -11.79 2.68 -7.29
C PHE A 87 -11.14 2.62 -8.67
N SER A 88 -11.86 3.17 -9.65
CA SER A 88 -11.61 2.99 -11.08
C SER A 88 -10.98 4.20 -11.75
N VAL A 89 -10.83 5.31 -11.03
CA VAL A 89 -10.26 6.56 -11.55
C VAL A 89 -8.91 6.78 -10.88
N PHE A 90 -7.86 6.95 -11.69
CA PHE A 90 -6.57 7.41 -11.20
C PHE A 90 -6.63 8.93 -10.98
N ASN A 91 -6.02 9.42 -9.91
CA ASN A 91 -6.05 10.83 -9.56
C ASN A 91 -5.32 11.66 -10.64
N GLU A 92 -6.07 12.53 -11.31
CA GLU A 92 -5.61 13.35 -12.45
C GLU A 92 -4.43 14.26 -12.09
N GLU A 93 -4.35 14.70 -10.83
CA GLU A 93 -3.25 15.52 -10.30
C GLU A 93 -1.91 14.77 -10.20
N LEU A 94 -1.88 13.47 -10.49
CA LEU A 94 -0.70 12.61 -10.42
C LEU A 94 -0.36 11.94 -11.77
N GLU A 95 -1.08 12.26 -12.86
CA GLU A 95 -0.90 11.61 -14.17
C GLU A 95 0.47 11.86 -14.82
N ASP A 96 1.13 12.95 -14.45
CA ASP A 96 2.49 13.33 -14.88
C ASP A 96 3.59 12.76 -13.97
N THR A 97 3.25 11.85 -13.05
CA THR A 97 4.21 11.24 -12.11
C THR A 97 4.48 9.77 -12.44
N TYR A 98 5.57 9.24 -11.89
CA TYR A 98 5.93 7.82 -12.04
C TYR A 98 4.87 6.86 -11.49
N PHE A 99 4.00 7.31 -10.58
CA PHE A 99 2.88 6.50 -10.11
C PHE A 99 1.90 6.15 -11.23
N HIS A 100 1.69 7.05 -12.19
CA HIS A 100 0.81 6.78 -13.33
C HIS A 100 1.44 5.76 -14.27
N GLU A 101 2.76 5.83 -14.52
CA GLU A 101 3.48 4.81 -15.29
C GLU A 101 3.36 3.42 -14.65
N ILE A 102 3.50 3.34 -13.32
CA ILE A 102 3.28 2.10 -12.56
C ILE A 102 1.84 1.62 -12.75
N TYR A 103 0.85 2.49 -12.50
CA TYR A 103 -0.58 2.18 -12.64
C TYR A 103 -0.91 1.60 -14.03
N LYS A 104 -0.39 2.20 -15.10
CA LYS A 104 -0.59 1.75 -16.49
C LYS A 104 0.10 0.43 -16.82
N SER A 105 1.13 0.07 -16.06
CA SER A 105 1.95 -1.13 -16.28
C SER A 105 1.47 -2.35 -15.46
N LEU A 106 0.49 -2.18 -14.57
CA LEU A 106 0.02 -3.27 -13.71
C LEU A 106 -0.61 -4.40 -14.54
N PRO A 107 -0.27 -5.68 -14.26
CA PRO A 107 -0.86 -6.83 -14.95
C PRO A 107 -2.23 -7.23 -14.37
N PHE A 108 -2.73 -6.47 -13.41
CA PHE A 108 -4.03 -6.65 -12.76
C PHE A 108 -4.72 -5.29 -12.66
N ARG A 109 -6.04 -5.30 -12.49
CA ARG A 109 -6.78 -4.08 -12.21
C ARG A 109 -6.61 -3.72 -10.73
N PRO A 110 -5.96 -2.58 -10.38
CA PRO A 110 -5.98 -2.12 -9.01
C PRO A 110 -7.40 -1.65 -8.64
N GLY A 111 -7.84 -1.98 -7.44
CA GLY A 111 -8.87 -1.25 -6.73
C GLY A 111 -8.24 -0.04 -6.05
N ARG A 112 -8.28 0.00 -4.72
CA ARG A 112 -7.56 1.04 -3.97
C ARG A 112 -6.04 0.94 -4.19
N MET A 113 -5.49 1.93 -4.86
CA MET A 113 -4.06 2.26 -4.90
C MET A 113 -3.81 3.44 -3.97
N ARG A 114 -2.92 3.27 -2.98
CA ARG A 114 -2.72 4.26 -1.91
C ARG A 114 -1.35 4.14 -1.24
N LEU A 115 -0.90 5.25 -0.66
CA LEU A 115 0.30 5.29 0.19
C LEU A 115 -0.09 4.94 1.63
N VAL A 116 0.67 4.02 2.22
CA VAL A 116 0.49 3.56 3.59
C VAL A 116 1.78 3.79 4.37
N THR A 117 1.70 4.71 5.32
CA THR A 117 2.78 5.03 6.26
C THR A 117 2.60 4.25 7.56
N LEU A 118 3.69 3.70 8.08
CA LEU A 118 3.82 3.22 9.45
C LEU A 118 4.99 3.94 10.12
N HIS A 119 4.71 4.66 11.20
CA HIS A 119 5.70 5.32 12.03
C HIS A 119 6.44 4.31 12.93
N PRO A 120 7.63 4.66 13.47
CA PRO A 120 8.33 3.85 14.45
C PRO A 120 7.43 3.37 15.60
N GLY A 121 7.41 2.06 15.84
CA GLY A 121 6.63 1.43 16.90
C GLY A 121 5.17 1.13 16.54
N GLU A 122 4.70 1.51 15.35
CA GLU A 122 3.33 1.20 14.93
C GLU A 122 3.18 -0.26 14.48
N ILE A 123 2.03 -0.84 14.85
CA ILE A 123 1.59 -2.16 14.45
C ILE A 123 0.09 -2.14 14.17
N TYR A 124 -0.34 -2.77 13.08
CA TYR A 124 -1.76 -3.01 12.84
C TYR A 124 -2.25 -4.22 13.64
N HIS A 125 -3.49 -4.17 14.10
CA HIS A 125 -4.15 -5.34 14.66
C HIS A 125 -4.17 -6.48 13.63
N MET A 126 -4.16 -7.73 14.09
CA MET A 126 -4.22 -8.90 13.21
C MET A 126 -5.61 -8.99 12.55
N HIS A 127 -5.66 -8.98 11.22
CA HIS A 127 -6.92 -8.94 10.45
C HIS A 127 -6.83 -9.77 9.16
N THR A 128 -7.92 -9.80 8.40
CA THR A 128 -8.01 -10.39 7.05
C THR A 128 -8.63 -9.37 6.12
N ASP A 129 -8.11 -9.28 4.91
CA ASP A 129 -8.71 -8.50 3.84
C ASP A 129 -9.65 -9.37 2.98
N HIS A 130 -10.52 -8.73 2.22
CA HIS A 130 -11.37 -9.42 1.24
C HIS A 130 -10.57 -9.88 0.00
N SER A 131 -9.59 -9.06 -0.38
CA SER A 131 -8.76 -9.21 -1.58
C SER A 131 -7.28 -9.25 -1.21
N ARG A 132 -6.46 -9.78 -2.12
CA ARG A 132 -4.99 -9.74 -1.98
C ARG A 132 -4.48 -8.33 -2.21
N VAL A 133 -3.36 -7.97 -1.59
CA VAL A 133 -2.78 -6.62 -1.68
C VAL A 133 -1.35 -6.70 -2.19
N ALA A 134 -1.06 -5.95 -3.25
CA ALA A 134 0.28 -5.73 -3.77
C ALA A 134 0.97 -4.60 -3.01
N HIS A 135 2.28 -4.77 -2.77
CA HIS A 135 3.13 -3.79 -2.09
C HIS A 135 4.37 -3.48 -2.93
N MET A 136 4.73 -2.21 -2.95
CA MET A 136 6.06 -1.71 -3.32
C MET A 136 6.52 -0.76 -2.22
N SER A 137 7.75 -0.93 -1.71
CA SER A 137 8.26 -0.01 -0.69
C SER A 137 8.97 1.18 -1.31
N ILE A 138 8.67 2.37 -0.78
CA ILE A 138 9.29 3.66 -1.14
C ILE A 138 10.30 4.04 -0.06
N GLN A 139 9.97 3.78 1.20
CA GLN A 139 10.87 3.92 2.33
C GLN A 139 10.60 2.77 3.28
N THR A 140 11.64 2.06 3.70
CA THR A 140 11.52 0.94 4.63
C THR A 140 12.84 0.67 5.34
N ASN A 141 12.83 -0.20 6.35
CA ASN A 141 14.01 -0.69 7.05
C ASN A 141 13.84 -2.19 7.36
N GLU A 142 14.91 -2.91 7.67
CA GLU A 142 14.87 -4.38 7.86
C GLU A 142 13.97 -4.84 9.03
N ASP A 143 13.66 -3.93 9.95
CA ASP A 143 12.77 -4.13 11.09
C ASP A 143 11.28 -3.84 10.75
N CYS A 144 10.99 -3.44 9.51
CA CYS A 144 9.63 -3.38 8.97
C CYS A 144 9.23 -4.72 8.37
N ARG A 145 8.16 -5.31 8.89
CA ARG A 145 7.70 -6.63 8.45
C ARG A 145 6.18 -6.70 8.28
N LEU A 146 5.79 -7.52 7.31
CA LEU A 146 4.47 -8.12 7.20
C LEU A 146 4.51 -9.44 7.98
N LEU A 147 3.51 -9.71 8.81
CA LEU A 147 3.44 -10.85 9.73
C LEU A 147 2.16 -11.63 9.46
N PHE A 148 2.28 -12.92 9.17
CA PHE A 148 1.14 -13.83 9.14
C PHE A 148 0.93 -14.45 10.52
N ARG A 149 -0.32 -14.79 10.87
CA ARG A 149 -0.65 -15.47 12.14
C ARG A 149 0.08 -16.80 12.34
N THR A 150 0.55 -17.42 11.26
CA THR A 150 1.38 -18.64 11.28
C THR A 150 2.81 -18.40 11.79
N GLY A 151 3.22 -17.14 11.98
CA GLY A 151 4.56 -16.75 12.42
C GLY A 151 5.52 -16.39 11.28
N HIS A 152 5.13 -16.61 10.03
CA HIS A 152 5.93 -16.19 8.88
C HIS A 152 5.98 -14.66 8.79
N THR A 153 7.16 -14.12 8.56
CA THR A 153 7.36 -12.68 8.35
C THR A 153 8.02 -12.39 7.03
N TYR A 154 7.74 -11.22 6.46
CA TYR A 154 8.29 -10.78 5.20
C TYR A 154 8.66 -9.30 5.24
N HIS A 155 9.87 -8.98 4.76
CA HIS A 155 10.31 -7.61 4.52
C HIS A 155 10.17 -7.30 3.03
N VAL A 156 9.49 -6.20 2.68
CA VAL A 156 9.38 -5.72 1.29
C VAL A 156 10.52 -4.73 1.03
N PRO A 157 11.60 -5.13 0.34
CA PRO A 157 12.73 -4.25 0.08
C PRO A 157 12.41 -3.17 -0.97
N THR A 158 13.22 -2.10 -1.01
CA THR A 158 13.15 -1.02 -2.00
C THR A 158 13.73 -1.43 -3.35
N ASP A 159 13.29 -2.58 -3.88
CA ASP A 159 13.85 -3.21 -5.08
C ASP A 159 13.06 -2.90 -6.37
N GLY A 160 12.01 -2.08 -6.26
CA GLY A 160 11.15 -1.71 -7.38
C GLY A 160 10.29 -2.85 -7.91
N ARG A 161 10.21 -3.99 -7.22
CA ARG A 161 9.33 -5.11 -7.62
C ARG A 161 7.97 -4.99 -6.94
N ILE A 162 6.95 -5.61 -7.53
CA ILE A 162 5.62 -5.72 -6.93
C ILE A 162 5.52 -7.04 -6.15
N HIS A 163 5.25 -6.93 -4.85
CA HIS A 163 5.11 -8.04 -3.92
C HIS A 163 3.63 -8.22 -3.58
N ILE A 164 2.97 -9.22 -4.16
CA ILE A 164 1.57 -9.52 -3.87
C ILE A 164 1.51 -10.43 -2.66
N LEU A 165 0.88 -9.93 -1.59
CA LEU A 165 0.63 -10.68 -0.37
C LEU A 165 -0.77 -11.28 -0.39
N ASN A 166 -0.88 -12.50 0.11
CA ASN A 166 -2.16 -13.14 0.37
C ASN A 166 -2.79 -12.62 1.68
N THR A 167 -3.23 -11.36 1.67
CA THR A 167 -3.87 -10.68 2.81
C THR A 167 -5.27 -11.22 3.14
N LYS A 168 -5.79 -12.17 2.36
CA LYS A 168 -6.99 -12.97 2.73
C LYS A 168 -6.70 -13.90 3.91
N LEU A 169 -5.42 -14.18 4.17
CA LEU A 169 -4.98 -14.87 5.38
C LEU A 169 -4.83 -13.87 6.53
N HIS A 170 -4.95 -14.36 7.77
CA HIS A 170 -4.73 -13.52 8.94
C HIS A 170 -3.32 -12.94 8.95
N HIS A 171 -3.23 -11.63 8.85
CA HIS A 171 -1.98 -10.91 8.74
C HIS A 171 -1.99 -9.58 9.54
N SER A 172 -0.80 -9.01 9.70
CA SER A 172 -0.52 -7.71 10.30
C SER A 172 0.70 -7.10 9.60
N ALA A 173 0.95 -5.82 9.84
CA ALA A 173 2.18 -5.14 9.48
C ALA A 173 2.68 -4.34 10.67
N TYR A 174 3.99 -4.28 10.86
CA TYR A 174 4.62 -3.47 11.90
C TYR A 174 5.89 -2.79 11.41
N ASN A 175 6.25 -1.71 12.10
CA ASN A 175 7.53 -1.03 11.97
C ASN A 175 8.25 -1.02 13.32
N ALA A 176 9.20 -1.93 13.51
CA ALA A 176 10.01 -2.00 14.73
C ALA A 176 11.32 -1.20 14.61
N GLY A 177 11.53 -0.48 13.49
CA GLY A 177 12.72 0.32 13.23
C GLY A 177 12.60 1.76 13.73
N GLY A 178 13.66 2.53 13.49
CA GLY A 178 13.77 3.93 13.93
C GLY A 178 13.33 4.97 12.89
N SER A 179 12.88 4.56 11.71
CA SER A 179 12.43 5.45 10.62
C SER A 179 11.05 5.07 10.11
N ASP A 180 10.32 6.03 9.54
CA ASP A 180 9.02 5.79 8.91
C ASP A 180 9.13 4.75 7.77
N ARG A 181 8.06 4.00 7.58
CA ARG A 181 7.89 3.04 6.48
C ARG A 181 6.77 3.49 5.59
N VAL A 182 7.06 3.72 4.32
CA VAL A 182 6.09 4.16 3.30
C VAL A 182 6.02 3.11 2.20
N HIS A 183 4.86 2.47 2.08
CA HIS A 183 4.60 1.54 0.98
C HIS A 183 3.50 2.10 0.07
N LEU A 184 3.69 1.94 -1.23
CA LEU A 184 2.60 1.96 -2.19
C LEU A 184 1.87 0.62 -2.11
N THR A 185 0.58 0.66 -1.81
CA THR A 185 -0.29 -0.52 -1.73
C THR A 185 -1.33 -0.47 -2.84
N MET A 186 -1.63 -1.64 -3.41
CA MET A 186 -2.59 -1.81 -4.49
C MET A 186 -3.46 -3.02 -4.19
N THR A 187 -4.73 -2.83 -3.85
CA THR A 187 -5.65 -3.95 -3.71
C THR A 187 -5.95 -4.53 -5.09
N LEU A 188 -5.91 -5.86 -5.22
CA LEU A 188 -6.32 -6.53 -6.46
C LEU A 188 -7.86 -6.50 -6.52
N ALA A 189 -8.43 -5.73 -7.45
CA ALA A 189 -9.87 -5.72 -7.67
C ALA A 189 -10.29 -7.00 -8.40
N ASP A 190 -11.37 -7.63 -7.91
CA ASP A 190 -12.03 -8.77 -8.55
C ASP A 190 -12.88 -8.32 -9.77
#